data_AF-D4KCF3-F1
#
_entry.id   AF-D4KCF3-F1
#
_cell.length_a   1.000
_cell.length_b   1.000
_cell.length_c   1.000
_cell.angle_alpha   90.00
_cell.angle_beta   90.00
_cell.angle_gamma   90.00
#
_symmetry.space_group_name_H-M   'P 1'
#
loop_
_entity.id
_entity.type
_entity.pdbx_description
1 polymer ?
#
loop_
_entity_poly.entity_id
_entity_poly.type
_entity_poly.pdbx_seq_one_letter_code
_entity_poly.pdbx_strand_id
1 'polypeptide(L)'
;MDTTQQILERDWDNGFVKKMQNRILVSHYKYGWMNQTYPDLAQAVKEIYPRVKKYLETGNTEWLIDAANFAMIEYLHPSVVGAHFKGTDSEESPGLTSGISYKELEESMK
;
A
#
# COMPACT_ATOMS: atom_id res chain seq x y z
N MET A 1 16.95 -13.49 18.73
CA MET A 1 15.95 -12.93 17.79
C MET A 1 15.69 -11.50 18.22
N ASP A 2 15.59 -10.59 17.27
CA ASP A 2 15.23 -9.19 17.55
C ASP A 2 13.82 -9.14 18.18
N THR A 3 13.58 -8.18 19.06
CA THR A 3 12.25 -7.91 19.60
C THR A 3 11.37 -7.25 18.54
N THR A 4 10.04 -7.31 18.71
CA THR A 4 9.09 -6.63 17.81
C THR A 4 9.39 -5.14 17.67
N GLN A 5 9.80 -4.48 18.76
CA GLN A 5 10.15 -3.07 18.73
C GLN A 5 11.38 -2.81 17.85
N GLN A 6 12.45 -3.59 18.00
CA GLN A 6 13.66 -3.45 17.19
C GLN A 6 13.39 -3.67 15.69
N ILE A 7 12.50 -4.62 15.37
CA ILE A 7 12.08 -4.86 13.98
C ILE A 7 11.36 -3.63 13.41
N LEU A 8 10.41 -3.06 14.15
CA LEU A 8 9.67 -1.87 13.71
C LEU A 8 10.58 -0.64 13.60
N GLU A 9 11.49 -0.43 14.56
CA GLU A 9 12.45 0.68 14.49
C GLU A 9 13.36 0.60 13.26
N ARG A 10 13.67 -0.62 12.80
CA ARG A 10 14.49 -0.84 11.61
C ARG A 10 13.70 -0.75 10.30
N ASP A 11 12.52 -1.39 10.25
CA ASP A 11 11.83 -1.72 9.00
C ASP A 11 10.53 -0.93 8.79
N TRP A 12 10.09 -0.08 9.74
CA TRP A 12 8.90 0.76 9.63
C TRP A 12 9.21 2.26 9.53
N ASP A 13 8.59 2.95 8.57
CA ASP A 13 8.77 4.39 8.35
C ASP A 13 7.51 5.22 8.71
N ASN A 14 7.49 5.79 9.92
CA ASN A 14 6.44 6.74 10.32
C ASN A 14 6.43 8.02 9.46
N GLY A 15 7.57 8.39 8.87
CA GLY A 15 7.68 9.48 7.92
C GLY A 15 6.94 9.23 6.61
N PHE A 16 6.82 7.98 6.17
CA PHE A 16 5.99 7.59 5.02
C PHE A 16 4.49 7.81 5.34
N VAL A 17 4.03 7.31 6.49
CA VAL A 17 2.65 7.50 6.96
C VAL A 17 2.31 8.98 7.13
N LYS A 18 3.23 9.80 7.65
CA LYS A 18 2.99 11.25 7.77
C LYS A 18 2.82 11.92 6.41
N LYS A 19 3.59 11.51 5.40
CA LYS A 19 3.44 12.03 4.02
C LYS A 19 2.11 11.61 3.40
N MET A 20 1.65 10.38 3.66
CA MET A 20 0.31 9.92 3.27
C MET A 20 -0.77 10.85 3.85
N GLN A 21 -0.74 11.09 5.17
CA GLN A 21 -1.68 11.97 5.86
C GLN A 21 -1.70 13.38 5.26
N ASN A 22 -0.53 13.98 5.04
CA ASN A 22 -0.43 15.32 4.45
C ASN A 22 -1.12 15.41 3.07
N ARG A 23 -0.99 14.35 2.25
CA ARG A 23 -1.61 14.28 0.93
C ARG A 23 -3.12 14.09 0.99
N ILE A 24 -3.63 13.26 1.92
CA ILE A 24 -5.07 13.13 2.15
C ILE A 24 -5.69 14.47 2.55
N LEU A 25 -5.02 15.25 3.41
CA LEU A 25 -5.48 16.59 3.78
C LEU A 25 -5.53 17.52 2.57
N VAL A 26 -4.48 17.56 1.75
CA VAL A 26 -4.48 18.38 0.52
C VAL A 26 -5.59 17.93 -0.44
N SER A 27 -5.78 16.62 -0.61
CA SER A 27 -6.85 16.06 -1.45
C SER A 27 -8.23 16.42 -0.93
N HIS A 28 -8.44 16.44 0.39
CA HIS A 28 -9.71 16.87 0.97
C HIS A 28 -10.07 18.30 0.57
N TYR A 29 -9.11 19.22 0.65
CA TYR A 29 -9.34 20.61 0.24
C TYR A 29 -9.55 20.76 -1.28
N LYS A 30 -9.04 19.83 -2.09
CA LYS A 30 -9.21 19.84 -3.55
C LYS A 30 -10.51 19.20 -4.04
N TYR A 31 -10.91 18.08 -3.42
CA TYR A 31 -11.94 17.18 -3.95
C TYR A 31 -13.08 16.90 -2.97
N GLY A 32 -12.98 17.37 -1.72
CA GLY A 32 -13.99 17.13 -0.69
C GLY A 32 -13.81 15.80 0.05
N TRP A 33 -14.92 15.24 0.55
CA TRP A 33 -14.88 14.01 1.34
C TRP A 33 -14.76 12.76 0.45
N MET A 34 -13.95 11.80 0.87
CA MET A 34 -13.72 10.56 0.11
C MET A 34 -15.00 9.75 -0.09
N ASN A 35 -15.86 9.67 0.93
CA ASN A 35 -17.15 8.95 0.88
C ASN A 35 -18.18 9.55 -0.09
N GLN A 36 -17.96 10.78 -0.58
CA GLN A 36 -18.79 11.42 -1.60
C GLN A 36 -18.26 11.16 -3.02
N THR A 37 -17.00 10.72 -3.13
CA THR A 37 -16.32 10.49 -4.41
C THR A 37 -16.23 9.00 -4.73
N TYR A 38 -15.88 8.18 -3.74
CA TYR A 38 -15.60 6.76 -3.91
C TYR A 38 -16.69 5.90 -3.27
N PRO A 39 -17.07 4.77 -3.89
CA PRO A 39 -16.60 4.28 -5.19
C PRO A 39 -17.41 4.79 -6.40
N ASP A 40 -18.43 5.62 -6.17
CA ASP A 40 -19.46 5.92 -7.18
C ASP A 40 -18.99 6.84 -8.30
N LEU A 41 -18.25 7.91 -7.98
CA LEU A 41 -17.75 8.89 -8.96
C LEU A 41 -16.35 8.55 -9.47
N ALA A 42 -15.55 7.88 -8.64
CA ALA A 42 -14.22 7.39 -8.99
C ALA A 42 -13.92 6.06 -8.28
N GLN A 43 -13.00 5.27 -8.84
CA GLN A 43 -12.59 3.97 -8.29
C GLN A 43 -11.10 4.00 -7.96
N ALA A 44 -10.76 3.96 -6.67
CA ALA A 44 -9.41 4.20 -6.20
C ALA A 44 -8.43 3.12 -6.69
N VAL A 45 -8.86 1.86 -6.77
CA VAL A 45 -8.04 0.76 -7.30
C VAL A 45 -7.50 1.03 -8.71
N LYS A 46 -8.26 1.73 -9.56
CA LYS A 46 -7.85 2.05 -10.94
C LYS A 46 -6.74 3.10 -11.00
N GLU A 47 -6.55 3.87 -9.92
CA GLU A 47 -5.54 4.92 -9.84
C GLU A 47 -4.18 4.41 -9.37
N ILE A 48 -4.09 3.19 -8.82
CA ILE A 48 -2.87 2.61 -8.26
C ILE A 48 -1.82 2.33 -9.35
N TYR A 49 -2.16 1.56 -10.38
CA TYR A 49 -1.21 1.16 -11.42
C TYR A 49 -0.59 2.34 -12.18
N PRO A 50 -1.34 3.40 -12.55
CA PRO A 50 -0.74 4.60 -13.13
C PRO A 50 0.36 5.24 -12.26
N ARG A 51 0.21 5.25 -10.93
CA ARG A 51 1.23 5.77 -9.99
C ARG A 51 2.46 4.87 -9.97
N VAL A 52 2.27 3.55 -9.92
CA VAL A 52 3.40 2.60 -10.00
C VAL A 52 4.14 2.77 -11.33
N LYS A 53 3.43 2.92 -12.45
CA LYS A 53 4.05 3.19 -13.75
C LYS A 53 4.86 4.50 -13.73
N LYS A 54 4.31 5.57 -13.16
CA LYS A 54 5.04 6.84 -13.01
C LYS A 54 6.27 6.73 -12.13
N TYR A 55 6.21 5.96 -11.05
CA TYR A 55 7.38 5.64 -10.24
C TYR A 55 8.48 4.97 -11.07
N LEU A 56 8.12 3.95 -11.86
CA LEU A 56 9.07 3.25 -12.72
C LEU A 56 9.67 4.17 -13.80
N GLU A 57 8.88 5.10 -14.34
CA GLU A 57 9.34 6.07 -15.35
C GLU A 57 10.28 7.14 -14.78
N THR A 58 10.00 7.66 -13.59
CA THR A 58 10.67 8.88 -13.09
C THR A 58 11.56 8.66 -11.86
N GLY A 59 11.46 7.51 -11.19
CA GLY A 59 12.14 7.24 -9.92
C GLY A 59 11.65 8.08 -8.73
N ASN A 60 10.59 8.87 -8.88
CA ASN A 60 10.09 9.71 -7.79
C ASN A 60 9.21 8.88 -6.83
N THR A 61 9.66 8.72 -5.59
CA THR A 61 8.97 7.92 -4.57
C THR A 61 7.66 8.52 -4.07
N GLU A 62 7.38 9.80 -4.38
CA GLU A 62 6.07 10.40 -4.15
C GLU A 62 4.93 9.58 -4.78
N TRP A 63 5.17 9.01 -5.96
CA TRP A 63 4.17 8.19 -6.63
C TRP A 63 3.82 6.92 -5.83
N LEU A 64 4.76 6.36 -5.05
CA LEU A 64 4.48 5.23 -4.17
C LEU A 64 3.62 5.64 -2.97
N ILE A 65 3.83 6.86 -2.45
CA ILE A 65 2.99 7.43 -1.39
C ILE A 65 1.56 7.61 -1.89
N ASP A 66 1.40 8.10 -3.14
CA ASP A 66 0.09 8.24 -3.76
C ASP A 66 -0.57 6.88 -4.01
N ALA A 67 0.18 5.89 -4.51
CA ALA A 67 -0.32 4.53 -4.68
C ALA A 67 -0.83 3.95 -3.34
N ALA A 68 -0.09 4.15 -2.25
CA ALA A 68 -0.51 3.72 -0.91
C ALA A 68 -1.77 4.48 -0.43
N ASN A 69 -1.89 5.77 -0.72
CA ASN A 69 -3.11 6.53 -0.42
C ASN A 69 -4.32 5.99 -1.18
N PHE A 70 -4.19 5.68 -2.46
CA PHE A 70 -5.30 5.07 -3.23
C PHE A 70 -5.64 3.66 -2.73
N ALA A 71 -4.64 2.85 -2.35
CA ALA A 71 -4.90 1.56 -1.72
C ALA A 71 -5.67 1.72 -0.39
N MET A 72 -5.33 2.72 0.43
CA MET A 72 -6.05 3.03 1.66
C MET A 72 -7.48 3.53 1.40
N ILE A 73 -7.68 4.36 0.38
CA ILE A 73 -9.02 4.82 -0.04
C ILE A 73 -9.87 3.62 -0.49
N GLU A 74 -9.32 2.74 -1.32
CA GLU A 74 -10.01 1.52 -1.77
C GLU A 74 -10.35 0.60 -0.58
N TYR A 75 -9.47 0.50 0.42
CA TYR A 75 -9.76 -0.25 1.64
C TYR A 75 -10.96 0.32 2.42
N LEU A 76 -11.10 1.65 2.49
CA LEU A 76 -12.22 2.32 3.17
C LEU A 76 -13.50 2.37 2.35
N HIS A 77 -13.39 2.53 1.04
CA HIS A 77 -14.48 2.71 0.09
C HIS A 77 -14.31 1.75 -1.10
N PRO A 78 -14.43 0.44 -0.87
CA PRO A 78 -14.11 -0.55 -1.89
C PRO A 78 -15.07 -0.47 -3.07
N SER A 79 -14.50 -0.53 -4.27
CA SER A 79 -15.24 -0.58 -5.53
C SER A 79 -15.63 -2.02 -5.93
N VAL A 80 -14.98 -3.03 -5.33
CA VAL A 80 -15.27 -4.44 -5.58
C VAL A 80 -16.43 -4.91 -4.71
N VAL A 81 -17.47 -5.45 -5.35
CA VAL A 81 -18.66 -5.98 -4.66
C VAL A 81 -18.26 -7.10 -3.69
N GLY A 82 -18.64 -6.96 -2.42
CA GLY A 82 -18.35 -7.95 -1.38
C GLY A 82 -16.93 -7.90 -0.82
N ALA A 83 -16.12 -6.90 -1.19
CA ALA A 83 -14.80 -6.72 -0.61
C ALA A 83 -14.87 -6.51 0.90
N HIS A 84 -14.02 -7.24 1.62
CA HIS A 84 -13.87 -7.16 3.07
C HIS A 84 -12.47 -7.67 3.45
N PHE A 85 -12.02 -7.30 4.65
CA PHE A 85 -10.80 -7.87 5.20
C PHE A 85 -11.05 -9.30 5.71
N LYS A 86 -10.28 -10.25 5.20
CA LYS A 86 -10.13 -11.61 5.73
C LYS A 86 -8.63 -11.88 5.85
N GLY A 87 -8.17 -12.25 7.04
CA GLY A 87 -6.79 -12.71 7.21
C GLY A 87 -6.58 -14.00 6.42
N THR A 88 -5.54 -14.05 5.59
CA THR A 88 -5.12 -15.23 4.84
C THR A 88 -3.87 -15.83 5.46
N ASP A 89 -3.75 -17.16 5.39
CA ASP A 89 -2.54 -17.87 5.83
C ASP A 89 -1.45 -17.86 4.75
N SER A 90 -0.31 -18.50 5.05
CA SER A 90 0.81 -18.61 4.11
C SER A 90 0.49 -19.46 2.88
N GLU A 91 -0.50 -20.36 2.95
CA GLU A 91 -0.86 -21.24 1.83
C GLU A 91 -1.75 -20.51 0.81
N GLU A 92 -2.57 -19.56 1.28
CA GLU A 92 -3.36 -18.67 0.42
C GLU A 92 -2.52 -17.51 -0.16
N SER A 93 -1.32 -17.25 0.37
CA SER A 93 -0.44 -16.17 -0.07
C SER A 93 0.38 -16.56 -1.30
N PRO A 94 0.49 -15.70 -2.33
CA PRO A 94 1.35 -15.97 -3.49
C PRO A 94 2.85 -15.92 -3.15
N GLY A 95 3.22 -15.55 -1.91
CA GLY A 95 4.62 -15.39 -1.51
C GLY A 95 5.35 -14.30 -2.29
N LEU A 96 6.69 -14.35 -2.27
CA LEU A 96 7.53 -13.50 -3.12
C LEU A 96 7.58 -14.11 -4.53
N THR A 97 6.90 -13.49 -5.49
CA THR A 97 6.82 -14.01 -6.86
C THR A 97 7.97 -13.55 -7.77
N SER A 98 8.74 -12.54 -7.35
CA SER A 98 9.85 -11.96 -8.11
C SER A 98 11.23 -12.45 -7.68
N GLY A 99 11.32 -13.31 -6.68
CA GLY A 99 12.59 -13.79 -6.13
C GLY A 99 12.40 -14.59 -4.84
N ILE A 100 13.49 -14.77 -4.09
CA ILE A 100 13.49 -15.45 -2.79
C ILE A 100 13.82 -14.47 -1.68
N SER A 101 13.29 -14.70 -0.48
CA SER A 101 13.68 -14.01 0.74
C SER A 101 15.06 -14.48 1.21
N TYR A 102 15.72 -13.63 2.02
CA TYR A 102 17.00 -13.99 2.64
C TYR A 102 16.88 -15.22 3.56
N LYS A 103 15.72 -15.42 4.22
CA LYS A 103 15.49 -16.60 5.05
C LYS A 103 15.39 -17.89 4.24
N GLU A 104 14.67 -17.85 3.12
CA GLU A 104 14.60 -19.00 2.19
C GLU A 104 16.00 -19.34 1.65
N LEU A 105 16.82 -18.32 1.35
CA LEU A 105 18.21 -18.53 0.96
C LEU A 105 19.02 -19.21 2.08
N GLU A 106 18.97 -18.70 3.31
CA GLU A 106 19.68 -19.32 4.45
C GLU A 106 19.22 -20.76 4.72
N GLU A 107 17.94 -21.06 4.53
CA GLU A 107 17.40 -22.41 4.69
C GLU A 107 17.85 -23.35 3.56
N SER A 108 17.96 -22.85 2.33
CA SER A 108 18.46 -23.63 1.19
C SER A 108 19.94 -24.00 1.27
N MET A 109 20.70 -23.29 2.12
CA MET A 109 22.14 -23.48 2.32
C MET A 109 22.48 -24.43 3.49
N LYS A 110 21.48 -24.94 4.21
CA LYS A 110 21.64 -25.91 5.30
C LYS A 110 21.48 -27.34 4.79
#